data_AF-A0A183HTH7-F1
#
_entry.id   AF-A0A183HTH7-F1
#
_cell.length_a   1.000
_cell.length_b   1.000
_cell.length_c   1.000
_cell.angle_alpha   90.00
_cell.angle_beta   90.00
_cell.angle_gamma   90.00
#
_symmetry.space_group_name_H-M   'P 1'
#
loop_
_entity.id
_entity.type
_entity.pdbx_description
1 polymer ?
#
loop_
_entity_poly.entity_id
_entity_poly.type
_entity_poly.pdbx_seq_one_letter_code
_entity_poly.pdbx_strand_id
1 'polypeptide(L)'
;MAASLLACGLDPEKTILFQQSRVADHTNLMYILGSLQTIARLTRMPQYKDKAAAFKQGDIPVNLQLYPILQAADVLLYKGTHVPVGDDQTQHLLLMRDLAVKCNTVLRCDFFPVPIQ
;
A
#
# COMPACT_ATOMS: atom_id res chain seq x y z
N MET A 1 -13.52 9.27 -12.22
CA MET A 1 -13.39 9.01 -10.78
C MET A 1 -13.38 10.30 -9.95
N ALA A 2 -12.43 11.24 -10.14
CA ALA A 2 -12.38 12.47 -9.34
C ALA A 2 -13.71 13.26 -9.32
N ALA A 3 -14.30 13.53 -10.49
CA ALA A 3 -15.61 14.18 -10.58
C ALA A 3 -16.72 13.41 -9.85
N SER A 4 -16.69 12.07 -9.87
CA SER A 4 -17.65 11.22 -9.17
C SER A 4 -17.50 11.32 -7.66
N LEU A 5 -16.26 11.34 -7.13
CA LEU A 5 -16.00 11.53 -5.69
C LEU A 5 -16.51 12.88 -5.20
N LEU A 6 -16.27 13.95 -5.97
CA LEU A 6 -16.78 15.30 -5.66
C LEU A 6 -18.32 15.33 -5.71
N ALA A 7 -18.93 14.72 -6.72
CA ALA A 7 -20.38 14.63 -6.84
C ALA A 7 -21.02 13.82 -5.69
N CYS A 8 -20.33 12.83 -5.14
CA CYS A 8 -20.75 12.08 -3.96
C CYS A 8 -20.57 12.84 -2.63
N GLY A 9 -20.10 14.09 -2.66
CA GLY A 9 -20.02 14.96 -1.48
C GLY A 9 -18.65 15.06 -0.83
N LEU A 10 -17.58 14.59 -1.48
CA LEU A 10 -16.22 14.82 -0.99
C LEU A 10 -15.86 16.31 -1.14
N ASP A 11 -15.68 16.98 -0.01
CA ASP A 11 -15.43 18.42 0.11
C ASP A 11 -13.91 18.73 0.03
N PRO A 12 -13.42 19.39 -1.03
CA PRO A 12 -11.99 19.71 -1.20
C PRO A 12 -11.43 20.67 -0.16
N GLU A 13 -12.29 21.47 0.48
CA GLU A 13 -11.85 22.40 1.54
C GLU A 13 -11.58 21.67 2.87
N LYS A 14 -12.07 20.43 3.00
CA LYS A 14 -11.87 19.57 4.18
C LYS A 14 -10.99 18.36 3.91
N THR A 15 -10.76 18.03 2.64
CA THR A 15 -10.13 16.77 2.22
C THR A 15 -9.06 17.03 1.17
N ILE A 16 -7.90 16.40 1.34
CA ILE A 16 -6.85 16.41 0.33
C ILE A 16 -7.15 15.28 -0.67
N LEU A 17 -7.69 15.64 -1.83
CA LEU A 17 -7.87 14.72 -2.96
C LEU A 17 -6.76 14.94 -3.99
N PHE A 18 -5.98 13.90 -4.29
CA PHE A 18 -4.89 13.99 -5.24
C PHE A 18 -4.74 12.72 -6.09
N GLN A 19 -3.98 12.84 -7.17
CA GLN A 19 -3.64 11.72 -8.04
C GLN A 19 -2.31 11.11 -7.58
N GLN A 20 -2.31 9.83 -7.19
CA GLN A 20 -1.12 9.12 -6.70
C GLN A 20 0.12 9.33 -7.58
N SER A 21 -0.02 9.21 -8.91
CA SER A 21 1.10 9.33 -9.85
C SER A 21 1.73 10.73 -9.92
N ARG A 22 1.12 11.76 -9.31
CA ARG A 22 1.70 13.11 -9.22
C ARG A 22 2.68 13.27 -8.06
N VAL A 23 2.80 12.27 -7.18
CA VAL A 23 3.72 12.28 -6.04
C VAL A 23 4.71 11.14 -6.21
N ALA A 24 5.89 11.45 -6.75
CA ALA A 24 6.92 10.45 -7.03
C ALA A 24 7.42 9.71 -5.78
N ASP A 25 7.27 10.34 -4.61
CA ASP A 25 7.69 9.80 -3.32
C ASP A 25 6.98 8.49 -2.95
N HIS A 26 5.79 8.23 -3.50
CA HIS A 26 5.14 6.93 -3.39
C HIS A 26 6.04 5.80 -3.92
N THR A 27 6.64 6.01 -5.09
CA THR A 27 7.53 5.02 -5.72
C THR A 27 8.89 4.97 -5.04
N ASN A 28 9.41 6.11 -4.57
CA ASN A 28 10.66 6.16 -3.81
C ASN A 28 10.53 5.38 -2.50
N LEU A 29 9.45 5.61 -1.75
CA LEU A 29 9.19 4.91 -0.50
C LEU A 29 8.85 3.44 -0.73
N MET A 30 8.08 3.10 -1.77
CA MET A 30 7.85 1.70 -2.17
C MET A 30 9.16 0.95 -2.37
N TYR A 31 10.14 1.56 -3.07
CA TYR A 31 11.45 0.94 -3.29
C TYR A 31 12.17 0.66 -1.97
N ILE A 32 12.20 1.65 -1.06
CA ILE A 32 12.82 1.50 0.27
C ILE A 32 12.11 0.41 1.07
N LEU A 33 10.78 0.43 1.15
CA LEU A 33 9.99 -0.58 1.88
C LEU A 33 10.15 -1.99 1.27
N GLY A 34 10.37 -2.07 -0.03
CA GLY A 34 10.64 -3.32 -0.73
C GLY A 34 11.87 -4.06 -0.20
N SER A 35 12.88 -3.33 0.29
CA SER A 35 14.06 -3.92 0.94
C SER A 35 13.75 -4.66 2.26
N LEU A 36 12.56 -4.45 2.83
CA LEU A 36 12.10 -5.05 4.10
C LEU A 36 11.18 -6.27 3.88
N GLN A 37 10.99 -6.70 2.62
CA GLN A 37 10.15 -7.83 2.25
C GLN A 37 10.92 -8.87 1.45
N THR A 38 10.34 -10.06 1.34
CA THR A 38 10.89 -11.15 0.55
C THR A 38 9.88 -11.61 -0.48
N ILE A 39 10.39 -12.04 -1.64
CA ILE A 39 9.57 -12.63 -2.71
C ILE A 39 8.71 -13.78 -2.14
N ALA A 40 9.29 -14.64 -1.30
CA ALA A 40 8.58 -15.77 -0.69
C ALA A 40 7.35 -15.35 0.15
N ARG A 41 7.40 -14.21 0.86
CA ARG A 41 6.24 -13.69 1.61
C ARG A 41 5.17 -13.16 0.66
N LEU A 42 5.56 -12.35 -0.32
CA LEU A 42 4.63 -11.75 -1.29
C LEU A 42 3.94 -12.81 -2.16
N THR A 43 4.67 -13.83 -2.63
CA THR A 43 4.12 -14.95 -3.41
C THR A 43 3.04 -15.74 -2.65
N ARG A 44 3.05 -15.73 -1.31
CA ARG A 44 2.09 -16.48 -0.50
C ARG A 44 0.77 -15.73 -0.28
N MET A 45 0.71 -14.43 -0.57
CA MET A 45 -0.50 -13.63 -0.35
C MET A 45 -1.66 -14.12 -1.23
N PRO A 46 -2.87 -14.34 -0.66
CA PRO A 46 -4.02 -14.83 -1.40
C PRO A 46 -4.35 -13.97 -2.62
N GLN A 47 -4.41 -12.64 -2.46
CA GLN A 47 -4.72 -11.69 -3.53
C GLN A 47 -3.72 -11.77 -4.70
N TYR A 48 -2.43 -12.03 -4.41
CA TYR A 48 -1.44 -12.24 -5.45
C TYR A 48 -1.73 -13.54 -6.20
N LYS A 49 -1.98 -14.65 -5.50
CA LYS A 49 -2.28 -15.95 -6.12
C LYS A 49 -3.54 -15.90 -7.00
N ASP A 50 -4.61 -15.31 -6.48
CA ASP A 50 -5.89 -15.20 -7.18
C ASP A 50 -5.76 -14.38 -8.46
N LYS A 51 -5.06 -13.24 -8.40
CA LYS A 51 -4.81 -12.41 -9.59
C LYS A 51 -3.80 -13.04 -10.53
N ALA A 52 -2.75 -13.68 -10.02
CA ALA A 52 -1.73 -14.37 -10.82
C ALA A 52 -2.32 -15.53 -11.63
N ALA A 53 -3.32 -16.23 -11.10
CA ALA A 53 -3.99 -17.33 -11.80
C ALA A 53 -4.74 -16.88 -13.07
N ALA A 54 -5.06 -15.58 -13.20
CA ALA A 54 -5.67 -15.02 -14.41
C ALA A 54 -4.67 -14.85 -15.57
N PHE A 55 -3.36 -14.92 -15.31
CA PHE A 55 -2.32 -14.77 -16.34
C PHE A 55 -1.91 -16.12 -16.91
N LYS A 56 -1.88 -16.21 -18.24
CA LYS A 56 -1.49 -17.43 -18.94
C LYS A 56 0.01 -17.65 -18.81
N GLN A 57 0.41 -18.92 -18.66
CA GLN A 57 1.82 -19.35 -18.72
C GLN A 57 2.76 -18.67 -17.71
N GLY A 58 2.21 -18.07 -16.63
CA GLY A 58 3.01 -17.39 -15.62
C GLY A 58 3.57 -16.03 -16.06
N ASP A 59 3.09 -15.45 -17.17
CA ASP A 59 3.44 -14.09 -17.60
C ASP A 59 2.74 -13.04 -16.73
N ILE A 60 3.17 -12.99 -15.46
CA ILE A 60 2.58 -12.17 -14.41
C ILE A 60 3.38 -10.88 -14.29
N PRO A 61 2.74 -9.70 -14.39
CA PRO A 61 3.42 -8.43 -14.20
C PRO A 61 4.07 -8.36 -12.82
N VAL A 62 5.35 -7.97 -12.77
CA VAL A 62 6.13 -7.86 -11.51
C VAL A 62 5.40 -6.98 -10.49
N ASN A 63 4.83 -5.87 -10.94
CA ASN A 63 4.13 -4.93 -10.05
C ASN A 63 2.83 -5.50 -9.46
N LEU A 64 2.28 -6.59 -10.00
CA LEU A 64 1.18 -7.30 -9.33
C LEU A 64 1.61 -7.85 -7.98
N GLN A 65 2.86 -8.32 -7.88
CA GLN A 65 3.44 -8.82 -6.64
C GLN A 65 3.85 -7.68 -5.70
N LEU A 66 4.32 -6.55 -6.24
CA LEU A 66 4.80 -5.41 -5.47
C LEU A 66 3.68 -4.47 -5.01
N TYR A 67 2.47 -4.57 -5.59
CA TYR A 67 1.33 -3.70 -5.28
C TYR A 67 1.07 -3.51 -3.78
N PRO A 68 1.08 -4.54 -2.92
CA PRO A 68 0.85 -4.35 -1.50
C PRO A 68 1.91 -3.47 -0.80
N ILE A 69 3.14 -3.44 -1.32
CA ILE A 69 4.21 -2.56 -0.82
C ILE A 69 3.97 -1.12 -1.28
N LEU A 70 3.51 -0.93 -2.53
CA LEU A 70 3.11 0.39 -3.02
C LEU A 70 1.95 0.96 -2.18
N GLN A 71 0.93 0.15 -1.89
CA GLN A 71 -0.17 0.54 -1.02
C GLN A 71 0.31 0.89 0.40
N ALA A 72 1.30 0.18 0.94
CA ALA A 72 1.93 0.55 2.20
C ALA A 72 2.65 1.90 2.13
N ALA A 73 3.40 2.15 1.05
CA ALA A 73 4.03 3.45 0.81
C ALA A 73 2.99 4.59 0.72
N ASP A 74 1.84 4.33 0.07
CA ASP A 74 0.76 5.30 -0.06
C ASP A 74 0.21 5.81 1.27
N VAL A 75 0.18 4.96 2.29
CA VAL A 75 -0.29 5.34 3.63
C VAL A 75 0.85 5.88 4.50
N LEU A 76 1.99 5.18 4.52
CA LEU A 76 3.08 5.51 5.43
C LEU A 76 3.77 6.84 5.08
N LEU A 77 3.81 7.21 3.78
CA LEU A 77 4.36 8.49 3.33
C LEU A 77 3.69 9.68 4.03
N TYR A 78 2.38 9.59 4.27
CA TYR A 78 1.60 10.63 4.95
C TYR A 78 1.35 10.34 6.43
N LYS A 79 2.04 9.34 7.00
CA LYS A 79 1.87 8.91 8.39
C LYS A 79 0.39 8.61 8.75
N GLY A 80 -0.34 7.98 7.83
CA GLY A 80 -1.74 7.62 8.06
C GLY A 80 -1.91 6.72 9.28
N THR A 81 -2.86 7.06 10.16
CA THR A 81 -3.14 6.31 11.40
C THR A 81 -4.34 5.38 11.28
N HIS A 82 -5.32 5.75 10.45
CA HIS A 82 -6.54 4.99 10.18
C HIS A 82 -6.69 4.84 8.67
N VAL A 83 -6.97 3.63 8.19
CA VAL A 83 -7.04 3.31 6.77
C VAL A 83 -8.37 2.59 6.49
N PRO A 84 -9.41 3.33 6.08
CA PRO A 84 -10.70 2.72 5.81
C PRO A 84 -10.60 1.85 4.57
N VAL A 85 -10.71 0.54 4.76
CA VAL A 85 -10.70 -0.46 3.69
C VAL A 85 -11.77 -1.51 3.93
N GLY A 86 -12.19 -2.20 2.85
CA GLY A 86 -13.05 -3.37 2.94
C GLY A 86 -12.32 -4.58 3.52
N ASP A 87 -13.09 -5.55 4.00
CA ASP A 87 -12.57 -6.76 4.65
C ASP A 87 -11.60 -7.55 3.74
N ASP A 88 -11.79 -7.47 2.42
CA ASP A 88 -10.95 -8.10 1.40
C ASP A 88 -9.51 -7.55 1.38
N GLN A 89 -9.27 -6.37 1.95
CA GLN A 89 -7.97 -5.70 2.03
C GLN A 89 -7.23 -5.91 3.36
N THR A 90 -7.80 -6.67 4.29
CA THR A 90 -7.22 -6.90 5.62
C THR A 90 -5.76 -7.38 5.56
N GLN A 91 -5.43 -8.25 4.60
CA GLN A 91 -4.06 -8.75 4.42
C GLN A 91 -3.07 -7.64 3.99
N HIS A 92 -3.49 -6.68 3.18
CA HIS A 92 -2.65 -5.54 2.80
C HIS A 92 -2.43 -4.59 3.99
N LEU A 93 -3.46 -4.38 4.82
CA LEU A 93 -3.31 -3.61 6.06
C LEU A 93 -2.33 -4.28 7.03
N LEU A 94 -2.40 -5.60 7.18
CA LEU A 94 -1.45 -6.35 8.00
C LEU A 94 -0.01 -6.24 7.48
N LEU A 95 0.19 -6.32 6.16
CA LEU A 95 1.51 -6.12 5.56
C LEU A 95 2.03 -4.69 5.80
N MET A 96 1.18 -3.68 5.64
CA MET A 96 1.52 -2.28 5.88
C MET A 96 1.95 -2.05 7.34
N ARG A 97 1.24 -2.66 8.31
CA ARG A 97 1.62 -2.64 9.73
C ARG A 97 2.97 -3.31 9.99
N ASP A 98 3.20 -4.49 9.41
CA ASP A 98 4.49 -5.21 9.49
C ASP A 98 5.63 -4.36 8.93
N LEU A 99 5.41 -3.67 7.81
CA LEU A 99 6.37 -2.76 7.20
C LEU A 99 6.69 -1.55 8.08
N ALA A 100 5.68 -0.91 8.68
CA ALA A 100 5.88 0.21 9.59
C ALA A 100 6.75 -0.20 10.80
N VAL A 101 6.42 -1.32 11.45
CA VAL A 101 7.17 -1.84 12.61
C VAL A 101 8.61 -2.21 12.23
N LYS A 102 8.80 -2.89 11.09
CA LYS A 102 10.15 -3.24 10.61
C LYS A 102 10.98 -2.00 10.31
N CYS A 103 10.40 -1.00 9.65
CA CYS A 103 11.12 0.22 9.33
C CYS A 103 11.55 0.95 10.61
N ASN A 104 10.64 1.11 11.58
CA ASN A 104 10.95 1.69 12.89
C ASN A 104 12.06 0.91 13.61
N THR A 105 12.05 -0.42 13.52
CA THR A 105 13.10 -1.28 14.10
C THR A 105 14.45 -1.04 13.43
N VAL A 106 14.49 -0.99 12.10
CA VAL A 106 15.72 -0.76 11.32
C VAL A 106 16.28 0.64 11.59
N LEU A 107 15.41 1.66 11.63
CA LEU A 107 15.78 3.05 11.91
C LEU A 107 16.09 3.31 13.39
N ARG A 108 15.73 2.37 14.28
CA ARG A 108 15.85 2.49 15.74
C ARG A 108 15.14 3.71 16.31
N CYS A 109 14.00 4.07 15.72
CA CYS A 109 13.15 5.17 16.17
C CYS A 109 11.69 4.92 15.79
N ASP A 110 10.77 5.61 16.47
CA ASP A 110 9.35 5.57 16.14
C ASP A 110 9.06 6.56 15.00
N PHE A 111 9.40 6.16 13.77
CA PHE A 111 9.31 7.04 12.61
C PHE A 111 7.90 7.03 11.99
N PHE A 112 7.37 5.84 11.72
CA PHE A 112 6.04 5.62 11.16
C PHE A 112 5.04 5.21 12.24
N PRO A 113 3.84 5.83 12.29
CA PRO A 113 2.76 5.26 13.07
C PRO A 113 2.34 3.91 12.47
N VAL A 114 1.83 3.01 13.31
CA VAL A 114 1.31 1.70 12.89
C VAL A 114 -0.18 1.85 12.56
N PRO A 115 -0.59 1.81 11.28
CA PRO A 115 -1.97 2.14 10.90
C PRO A 115 -2.97 1.07 11.35
N ILE A 116 -4.16 1.47 11.76
CA ILE A 116 -5.32 0.59 12.02
C ILE A 116 -6.39 0.77 10.93
N GLN A 117 -7.37 -0.13 10.91
CA GLN A 117 -8.54 0.01 10.04
C GLN A 117 -9.42 1.14 10.56
#